data_AF-A0A2V9XJW6-F1
#
_entry.id   AF-A0A2V9XJW6-F1
#
_cell.length_a   1.000
_cell.length_b   1.000
_cell.length_c   1.000
_cell.angle_alpha   90.00
_cell.angle_beta   90.00
_cell.angle_gamma   90.00
#
_symmetry.space_group_name_H-M   'P 1'
#
loop_
_entity.id
_entity.type
_entity.pdbx_description
1 polymer ?
#
loop_
_entity_poly.entity_id
_entity_poly.type
_entity_poly.pdbx_seq_one_letter_code
_entity_poly.pdbx_strand_id
1 'polypeptide(L)'
;MREFTNSEANHLGMPLPKGRVRFYRRNDDGQIEFTGENVIDHTPRDEKVRVYTGNAFDLTGERRRTDYRLDTNRQTIDESFEIKVRNHKKEPVEVRVVEHLYRWITWDISAKSDPYRKTDSRTIEFPMTIPSDGEKAITYTAHYTW
;
A
#
# COMPACT_ATOMS: atom_id res chain seq x y z
N MET A 1 -2.06 7.56 -1.30
CA MET A 1 -2.34 7.55 0.15
C MET A 1 -1.13 8.11 0.88
N ARG A 2 -1.33 9.05 1.82
CA ARG A 2 -0.28 9.61 2.68
C ARG A 2 -0.55 9.18 4.13
N GLU A 3 0.51 8.91 4.89
CA GLU A 3 0.43 8.56 6.30
C GLU A 3 1.33 9.50 7.11
N PHE A 4 0.84 9.98 8.25
CA PHE A 4 1.64 10.74 9.20
C PHE A 4 1.18 10.43 10.64
N THR A 5 2.09 10.58 11.60
CA THR A 5 1.77 10.36 13.02
C THR A 5 1.35 11.69 13.66
N ASN A 6 0.24 11.68 14.40
CA ASN A 6 -0.27 12.83 15.13
C ASN A 6 0.54 13.11 16.42
N SER A 7 1.79 13.55 16.27
CA SER A 7 2.73 13.73 17.40
C SER A 7 3.12 15.20 17.62
N GLU A 8 3.59 15.52 18.83
CA GLU A 8 4.19 16.83 19.15
C GLU A 8 5.40 17.14 18.26
N ALA A 9 6.20 16.11 17.92
CA ALA A 9 7.34 16.24 17.01
C ALA A 9 6.93 16.68 15.59
N ASN A 10 5.71 16.35 15.17
CA ASN A 10 5.12 16.81 13.91
C ASN A 10 4.29 18.11 14.08
N HIS A 11 4.39 18.78 15.24
CA HIS A 11 3.60 19.95 15.62
C HIS A 11 2.07 19.72 15.61
N LEU A 12 1.66 18.46 15.73
CA LEU A 12 0.27 18.05 15.59
C LEU A 12 -0.34 17.51 16.89
N GLY A 13 0.47 17.23 17.93
CA GLY A 13 0.20 16.48 19.19
C GLY A 13 -0.99 16.89 20.07
N MET A 14 -2.12 17.19 19.45
CA MET A 14 -3.43 17.51 19.97
C MET A 14 -4.44 16.60 19.24
N PRO A 15 -5.61 16.32 19.83
CA PRO A 15 -6.64 15.54 19.16
C PRO A 15 -7.06 16.23 17.86
N LEU A 16 -6.98 15.49 16.75
CA LEU A 16 -7.41 16.00 15.45
C LEU A 16 -8.92 15.77 15.31
N PRO A 17 -9.74 16.83 15.23
CA PRO A 17 -11.17 16.67 15.06
C PRO A 17 -11.49 16.12 13.68
N LYS A 18 -12.58 15.35 13.58
CA LYS A 18 -13.17 14.97 12.30
C LYS A 18 -13.36 16.22 11.45
N GLY A 19 -12.86 16.19 10.23
CA GLY A 19 -12.83 17.39 9.43
C GLY A 19 -12.09 17.22 8.13
N ARG A 20 -12.02 18.32 7.39
CA ARG A 20 -11.45 18.33 6.06
C ARG A 20 -9.99 18.74 6.10
N VAL A 21 -9.13 17.90 5.54
CA VAL A 21 -7.69 18.14 5.42
C VAL A 21 -7.36 18.43 3.97
N ARG A 22 -6.58 19.50 3.76
CA ARG A 22 -6.06 19.89 2.44
C ARG A 22 -4.55 19.68 2.44
N PHE A 23 -4.07 19.07 1.36
CA PHE A 23 -2.66 18.81 1.15
C PHE A 23 -2.10 19.86 0.22
N TYR A 24 -1.02 20.47 0.67
CA TYR A 24 -0.26 21.42 -0.12
C TYR A 24 1.17 20.89 -0.28
N ARG A 25 1.74 21.09 -1.47
CA ARG A 25 3.15 20.83 -1.76
C ARG A 25 3.80 22.15 -2.15
N ARG A 26 5.04 22.36 -1.70
CA ARG A 26 5.88 23.44 -2.19
C ARG A 26 6.63 22.94 -3.42
N ASN A 27 6.54 23.65 -4.55
CA ASN A 27 7.34 23.35 -5.74
C ASN A 27 8.76 23.95 -5.62
N ASP A 28 9.64 23.67 -6.59
CA ASP A 28 11.05 24.09 -6.55
C ASP A 28 11.21 25.62 -6.51
N ASP A 29 10.23 26.35 -7.05
CA ASP A 29 10.16 27.82 -7.04
C ASP A 29 9.57 28.39 -5.73
N GLY A 30 9.27 27.53 -4.75
CA GLY A 30 8.74 27.93 -3.46
C GLY A 30 7.24 28.21 -3.44
N GLN A 31 6.54 28.08 -4.58
CA GLN A 31 5.10 28.26 -4.65
C GLN A 31 4.37 27.08 -4.01
N ILE A 32 3.24 27.39 -3.37
CA ILE A 32 2.40 26.41 -2.69
C ILE A 32 1.31 25.95 -3.66
N GLU A 33 1.33 24.67 -4.00
CA GLU A 33 0.37 24.02 -4.88
C GLU A 33 -0.58 23.13 -4.08
N PHE A 34 -1.87 23.21 -4.39
CA PHE A 34 -2.87 22.31 -3.84
C PHE A 34 -2.77 20.94 -4.52
N THR A 35 -2.60 19.89 -3.71
CA THR A 35 -2.35 18.51 -4.19
C THR A 35 -3.48 17.53 -3.86
N GLY A 36 -4.47 17.95 -3.07
CA GLY A 36 -5.63 17.13 -2.78
C GLY A 36 -6.35 17.51 -1.49
N GLU A 37 -7.58 17.03 -1.35
CA GLU A 37 -8.42 17.23 -0.17
C GLU A 37 -9.07 15.90 0.21
N ASN A 38 -9.15 15.62 1.50
CA ASN A 38 -9.93 14.48 2.01
C ASN A 38 -10.47 14.79 3.41
N VAL A 39 -11.38 13.95 3.90
CA VAL A 39 -11.94 14.06 5.25
C VAL A 39 -11.23 13.03 6.14
N ILE A 40 -10.76 13.48 7.31
CA ILE A 40 -10.27 12.59 8.37
C ILE A 40 -11.35 12.42 9.43
N ASP A 41 -11.33 11.28 10.13
CA ASP A 41 -12.13 11.09 11.34
C ASP A 41 -11.43 11.65 12.57
N HIS A 42 -12.13 11.66 13.72
CA HIS A 42 -11.53 12.00 15.00
C HIS A 42 -10.33 11.08 15.26
N THR A 43 -9.13 11.67 15.30
CA THR A 43 -7.90 10.92 15.55
C THR A 43 -7.31 11.36 16.88
N PRO A 44 -7.18 10.44 17.87
CA PRO A 44 -6.50 10.71 19.12
C PRO A 44 -5.06 11.20 18.92
N ARG A 45 -4.49 11.75 20.00
CA ARG A 45 -3.08 12.08 20.06
C ARG A 45 -2.24 10.81 19.85
N ASP A 46 -1.12 10.94 19.14
CA ASP A 46 -0.13 9.90 18.85
C ASP A 46 -0.59 8.73 17.96
N GLU A 47 -1.77 8.83 17.35
CA GLU A 47 -2.24 7.86 16.37
C GLU A 47 -1.86 8.21 14.92
N LYS A 48 -1.83 7.18 14.06
CA LYS A 48 -1.48 7.33 12.64
C LYS A 48 -2.70 7.76 11.83
N VAL A 49 -2.60 8.92 11.18
CA VAL A 49 -3.61 9.40 10.24
C VAL A 49 -3.28 8.89 8.85
N ARG A 50 -4.25 8.21 8.20
CA ARG A 50 -4.14 7.77 6.79
C ARG A 50 -5.08 8.60 5.94
N VAL A 51 -4.55 9.26 4.91
CA VAL A 51 -5.35 10.14 4.05
C VAL A 51 -5.20 9.79 2.58
N TYR A 52 -6.33 9.63 1.90
CA TYR A 52 -6.37 9.36 0.48
C TYR A 52 -6.37 10.66 -0.32
N THR A 53 -5.28 10.95 -1.02
CA THR A 53 -5.09 12.19 -1.78
C THR A 53 -5.34 12.02 -3.29
N GLY A 54 -5.98 10.91 -3.70
CA GLY A 54 -6.15 10.53 -5.10
C GLY A 54 -5.15 9.48 -5.60
N ASN A 55 -5.34 9.08 -6.86
CA ASN A 55 -4.45 8.18 -7.58
C ASN A 55 -3.24 8.96 -8.14
N ALA A 56 -2.05 8.38 -8.08
CA ALA A 56 -0.89 8.95 -8.74
C ALA A 56 -0.98 8.66 -10.25
N PHE A 57 -1.01 9.69 -11.09
CA PHE A 57 -1.16 9.54 -12.55
C PHE A 57 0.08 8.94 -13.22
N ASP A 58 1.27 9.12 -12.64
CA ASP A 58 2.54 8.57 -13.15
C ASP A 58 2.87 7.16 -12.64
N LEU A 59 1.98 6.52 -11.90
CA LEU A 59 2.20 5.18 -11.37
C LEU A 59 1.14 4.21 -11.90
N THR A 60 1.62 3.13 -12.51
CA THR A 60 0.76 2.07 -13.05
C THR A 60 1.05 0.78 -12.31
N GLY A 61 0.01 0.16 -11.74
CA GLY A 61 0.08 -1.15 -11.12
C GLY A 61 -0.75 -2.16 -11.89
N GLU A 62 -0.17 -3.30 -12.22
CA GLU A 62 -0.82 -4.43 -12.88
C GLU A 62 -0.73 -5.66 -11.97
N ARG A 63 -1.84 -6.38 -11.79
CA ARG A 63 -1.91 -7.61 -10.99
C ARG A 63 -2.35 -8.76 -11.87
N ARG A 64 -1.56 -9.83 -11.92
CA ARG A 64 -1.82 -11.03 -12.72
C ARG A 64 -1.76 -12.27 -11.84
N ARG A 65 -2.78 -13.13 -11.92
CA ARG A 65 -2.69 -14.49 -11.37
C ARG A 65 -1.95 -15.37 -12.37
N THR A 66 -0.82 -15.92 -11.96
CA THR A 66 0.07 -16.74 -12.80
C THR A 66 -0.20 -18.23 -12.62
N ASP A 67 -0.66 -18.65 -11.45
CA ASP A 67 -1.01 -20.05 -11.16
C ASP A 67 -2.24 -20.12 -10.24
N TYR A 68 -3.01 -21.20 -10.37
CA TYR A 68 -4.14 -21.55 -9.53
C TYR A 68 -4.26 -23.07 -9.43
N ARG A 69 -4.13 -23.62 -8.23
CA ARG A 69 -4.34 -25.04 -7.94
C ARG A 69 -5.34 -25.19 -6.80
N LEU A 70 -6.33 -26.06 -7.00
CA LEU A 70 -7.32 -26.43 -6.01
C LEU A 70 -7.24 -27.93 -5.76
N ASP A 71 -7.08 -28.35 -4.51
CA ASP A 71 -7.20 -29.73 -4.08
C ASP A 71 -8.33 -29.84 -3.06
N THR A 72 -9.49 -30.30 -3.51
CA THR A 72 -10.67 -30.45 -2.65
C THR A 72 -10.54 -31.60 -1.66
N ASN A 73 -9.72 -32.63 -1.95
CA ASN A 73 -9.54 -33.77 -1.05
C ASN A 73 -8.66 -33.39 0.14
N ARG A 74 -7.68 -32.52 -0.08
CA ARG A 74 -6.80 -31.98 0.96
C ARG A 74 -7.26 -30.66 1.53
N GLN A 75 -8.36 -30.11 1.01
CA GLN A 75 -8.91 -28.81 1.40
C GLN A 75 -7.86 -27.70 1.31
N THR A 76 -7.10 -27.67 0.20
CA THR A 76 -6.05 -26.68 -0.04
C THR A 76 -6.23 -25.92 -1.35
N ILE A 77 -5.80 -24.67 -1.36
CA ILE A 77 -5.70 -23.82 -2.57
C ILE A 77 -4.33 -23.17 -2.60
N ASP A 78 -3.65 -23.24 -3.75
CA ASP A 78 -2.46 -22.46 -4.05
C ASP A 78 -2.78 -21.44 -5.14
N GLU A 79 -2.50 -20.17 -4.89
CA GLU A 79 -2.60 -19.11 -5.90
C GLU A 79 -1.29 -18.35 -6.01
N SER A 80 -0.73 -18.29 -7.22
CA SER A 80 0.46 -17.49 -7.50
C SER A 80 0.09 -16.20 -8.21
N PHE A 81 0.68 -15.09 -7.78
CA PHE A 81 0.46 -13.77 -8.34
C PHE A 81 1.77 -13.12 -8.74
N GLU A 82 1.71 -12.36 -9.83
CA GLU A 82 2.71 -11.40 -10.26
C GLU A 82 2.09 -10.00 -10.20
N ILE A 83 2.78 -9.07 -9.55
CA ILE A 83 2.36 -7.68 -9.46
C ILE A 83 3.47 -6.81 -10.03
N LYS A 84 3.15 -6.10 -11.10
CA LYS A 84 4.09 -5.24 -11.80
C LYS A 84 3.74 -3.79 -11.53
N VAL A 85 4.71 -3.01 -11.09
CA VAL A 85 4.52 -1.57 -10.87
C VAL A 85 5.51 -0.80 -11.72
N ARG A 86 4.99 0.16 -12.49
CA ARG A 86 5.75 1.08 -13.35
C ARG A 86 5.70 2.49 -12.81
N ASN A 87 6.86 3.13 -12.77
CA ASN A 87 7.04 4.51 -12.36
C ASN A 87 7.45 5.35 -13.56
N HIS A 88 6.57 6.24 -14.02
CA HIS A 88 6.83 7.18 -15.12
C HIS A 88 7.40 8.52 -14.63
N LYS A 89 7.70 8.66 -13.33
CA LYS A 89 8.34 9.87 -12.80
C LYS A 89 9.83 9.88 -13.10
N LYS A 90 10.39 11.08 -13.14
CA LYS A 90 11.85 11.32 -13.23
C LYS A 90 12.59 11.10 -11.92
N GLU A 91 11.88 10.83 -10.83
CA GLU A 91 12.43 10.54 -9.51
C GLU A 91 12.08 9.10 -9.08
N PRO A 92 12.94 8.45 -8.28
CA PRO A 92 12.60 7.17 -7.67
C PRO A 92 11.43 7.35 -6.68
N VAL A 93 10.58 6.33 -6.59
CA VAL A 93 9.41 6.34 -5.71
C VAL A 93 9.40 5.15 -4.77
N GLU A 94 8.97 5.41 -3.54
CA GLU A 94 8.61 4.36 -2.60
C GLU A 94 7.13 4.01 -2.74
N VAL A 95 6.85 2.76 -3.03
CA VAL A 95 5.51 2.21 -3.20
C VAL A 95 5.31 1.09 -2.21
N ARG A 96 4.07 0.97 -1.72
CA ARG A 96 3.64 -0.16 -0.92
C ARG A 96 2.53 -0.89 -1.66
N VAL A 97 2.83 -2.10 -2.10
CA VAL A 97 1.83 -2.99 -2.71
C VAL A 97 1.08 -3.69 -1.58
N VAL A 98 -0.23 -3.49 -1.53
CA VAL A 98 -1.11 -4.06 -0.50
C VAL A 98 -1.94 -5.14 -1.14
N GLU A 99 -1.79 -6.38 -0.66
CA GLU A 99 -2.56 -7.53 -1.14
C GLU A 99 -3.49 -8.04 -0.04
N HIS A 100 -4.73 -8.30 -0.42
CA HIS A 100 -5.75 -8.87 0.46
C HIS A 100 -5.99 -10.34 0.08
N LEU A 101 -5.68 -11.24 1.00
CA LEU A 101 -5.79 -12.68 0.88
C LEU A 101 -7.21 -13.11 1.26
N TYR A 102 -8.11 -13.09 0.28
CA TYR A 102 -9.55 -13.21 0.49
C TYR A 102 -10.10 -14.65 0.47
N ARG A 103 -9.27 -15.66 0.16
CA ARG A 103 -9.77 -17.04 0.03
C ARG A 103 -10.15 -17.66 1.37
N TRP A 104 -9.32 -17.50 2.41
CA TRP A 104 -9.59 -18.02 3.75
C TRP A 104 -8.77 -17.29 4.83
N ILE A 105 -9.02 -17.56 6.11
CA ILE A 105 -8.27 -16.95 7.23
C ILE A 105 -6.94 -17.68 7.49
N THR A 106 -6.91 -18.99 7.26
CA THR A 106 -5.70 -19.81 7.39
C THR A 106 -4.96 -19.80 6.06
N TRP A 107 -3.82 -19.12 6.06
CA TRP A 107 -2.94 -19.05 4.90
C TRP A 107 -1.48 -18.92 5.33
N ASP A 108 -0.58 -19.32 4.43
CA ASP A 108 0.83 -19.00 4.45
C ASP A 108 1.30 -18.53 3.06
N ILE A 109 2.44 -17.87 3.03
CA ILE A 109 3.10 -17.47 1.78
C ILE A 109 4.22 -18.46 1.51
N SER A 110 3.92 -19.47 0.69
CA SER A 110 4.79 -20.60 0.41
C SER A 110 5.98 -20.21 -0.49
N ALA A 111 5.80 -19.20 -1.34
CA ALA A 111 6.85 -18.60 -2.17
C ALA A 111 6.72 -17.08 -2.26
N LYS A 112 7.85 -16.36 -2.31
CA LYS A 112 7.89 -14.90 -2.45
C LYS A 112 9.20 -14.45 -3.10
N SER A 113 9.15 -13.46 -3.99
CA SER A 113 10.33 -12.80 -4.55
C SER A 113 10.93 -11.77 -3.60
N ASP A 114 10.09 -11.12 -2.78
CA ASP A 114 10.46 -9.99 -1.94
C ASP A 114 9.94 -10.18 -0.50
N PRO A 115 10.57 -9.54 0.50
CA PRO A 115 10.05 -9.52 1.86
C PRO A 115 8.70 -8.81 1.93
N TYR A 116 7.79 -9.34 2.74
CA TYR A 116 6.49 -8.73 3.02
C TYR A 116 6.29 -8.52 4.52
N ARG A 117 5.33 -7.66 4.87
CA ARG A 117 4.83 -7.46 6.22
C ARG A 117 3.38 -7.90 6.30
N LYS A 118 3.04 -8.75 7.26
CA LYS A 118 1.65 -9.06 7.59
C LYS A 118 1.10 -7.95 8.48
N THR A 119 0.10 -7.21 8.00
CA THR A 119 -0.49 -6.09 8.75
C THR A 119 -1.74 -6.49 9.51
N ASP A 120 -2.48 -7.47 9.01
CA ASP A 120 -3.61 -8.07 9.72
C ASP A 120 -3.78 -9.56 9.31
N SER A 121 -4.88 -10.19 9.72
CA SER A 121 -5.12 -11.62 9.44
C SER A 121 -5.29 -11.96 7.96
N ARG A 122 -5.53 -10.99 7.07
CA ARG A 122 -5.75 -11.18 5.62
C ARG A 122 -4.95 -10.23 4.74
N THR A 123 -4.22 -9.28 5.30
CA THR A 123 -3.50 -8.27 4.51
C THR A 123 -1.99 -8.43 4.64
N ILE A 124 -1.32 -8.41 3.49
CA ILE A 124 0.14 -8.35 3.39
C ILE A 124 0.56 -7.12 2.60
N GLU A 125 1.70 -6.56 2.97
CA GLU A 125 2.27 -5.37 2.33
C GLU A 125 3.70 -5.64 1.88
N PHE A 126 3.99 -5.35 0.61
CA PHE A 126 5.34 -5.39 0.05
C PHE A 126 5.85 -3.96 -0.13
N PRO A 127 6.81 -3.50 0.71
CA PRO A 127 7.49 -2.24 0.50
C PRO A 127 8.48 -2.38 -0.66
N MET A 128 8.42 -1.50 -1.65
CA MET A 128 9.33 -1.51 -2.80
C MET A 128 9.70 -0.11 -3.26
N THR A 129 10.97 0.06 -3.60
CA THR A 129 11.46 1.27 -4.27
C THR A 129 11.55 0.99 -5.76
N ILE A 130 10.97 1.87 -6.57
CA ILE A 130 10.98 1.79 -8.03
C ILE A 130 11.85 2.94 -8.55
N PRO A 131 12.88 2.68 -9.37
CA PRO A 131 13.69 3.75 -9.94
C PRO A 131 12.86 4.67 -10.85
N SER A 132 13.41 5.83 -11.17
CA SER A 132 12.83 6.76 -12.15
C SER A 132 12.67 6.11 -13.52
N ASP A 133 11.54 6.33 -14.19
CA ASP A 133 11.18 5.72 -15.49
C ASP A 133 11.39 4.19 -15.54
N GLY A 134 11.20 3.55 -14.39
CA GLY A 134 11.52 2.15 -14.17
C GLY A 134 10.30 1.31 -13.84
N GLU A 135 10.51 -0.01 -13.83
CA GLU A 135 9.50 -0.95 -13.37
C GLU A 135 10.11 -1.98 -12.42
N LYS A 136 9.28 -2.49 -11.53
CA LYS A 136 9.63 -3.62 -10.66
C LYS A 136 8.43 -4.55 -10.55
N ALA A 137 8.70 -5.85 -10.61
CA ALA A 137 7.71 -6.90 -10.41
C ALA A 137 7.99 -7.62 -9.09
N ILE A 138 6.92 -8.01 -8.40
CA ILE A 138 6.96 -8.92 -7.26
C ILE A 138 6.13 -10.16 -7.59
N THR A 139 6.57 -11.32 -7.11
CA THR A 139 5.80 -12.56 -7.20
C THR A 139 5.63 -13.19 -5.83
N TYR A 140 4.47 -13.79 -5.61
CA TYR A 140 4.23 -14.57 -4.40
C TYR A 140 3.20 -15.66 -4.65
N THR A 141 3.25 -16.71 -3.83
CA THR A 141 2.27 -17.80 -3.81
C THR A 141 1.62 -17.83 -2.43
N ALA A 142 0.30 -17.72 -2.40
CA ALA A 142 -0.50 -17.91 -1.20
C ALA A 142 -1.05 -19.33 -1.16
N HIS A 143 -0.72 -20.04 -0.08
CA HIS A 143 -1.26 -21.36 0.23
C HIS A 143 -2.37 -21.19 1.27
N TYR A 144 -3.57 -21.68 0.97
CA TYR A 144 -4.74 -21.63 1.83
C TYR A 144 -5.16 -23.03 2.24
N THR A 145 -5.62 -23.17 3.48
CA THR A 145 -6.15 -24.43 4.03
C THR A 145 -7.47 -24.17 4.75
N TRP A 146 -8.44 -25.08 4.69
CA TRP A 146 -9.72 -24.96 5.42
C TRP A 146 -10.23 -26.27 5.98
#